data_AF-A0A3B7PSD1-F1
#
_entry.id   AF-A0A3B7PSD1-F1
#
_cell.length_a   1.000
_cell.length_b   1.000
_cell.length_c   1.000
_cell.angle_alpha   90.00
_cell.angle_beta   90.00
_cell.angle_gamma   90.00
#
_symmetry.space_group_name_H-M   'P 1'
#
loop_
_entity.id
_entity.type
_entity.pdbx_description
1 polymer ?
#
loop_
_entity_poly.entity_id
_entity_poly.type
_entity_poly.pdbx_seq_one_letter_code
_entity_poly.pdbx_strand_id
1 'polypeptide(L)'
;MTSSNQSKAAAVILSADLALKQAGLAHEGIITDAAKLLLSTASDHQISVESAYAMLCEEYERLEAQQKQRKIKAVEAYDSHIAQHQEELNQIRLDIESIKADAAALQKGLQRKKEIYGQQEKRLRAENFTEQQIQAVLDMGEALDEQKTLEEIKQKNEAEIQLNKRLDAIYEEARTVKETVLYTQ
;
A
#
# COMPACT_ATOMS: atom_id res chain seq x y z
N MET A 1 -1.25 1.13 -27.36
CA MET A 1 -1.60 0.87 -28.79
C MET A 1 -1.38 2.16 -29.56
N THR A 2 -0.56 2.17 -30.60
CA THR A 2 -0.37 3.35 -31.47
C THR A 2 -1.28 3.22 -32.69
N SER A 3 -2.11 4.24 -32.95
CA SER A 3 -3.01 4.25 -34.10
C SER A 3 -2.23 4.47 -35.40
N SER A 4 -2.62 3.75 -36.46
CA SER A 4 -1.99 3.87 -37.78
C SER A 4 -2.22 5.26 -38.38
N ASN A 5 -1.33 5.72 -39.26
CA ASN A 5 -1.50 7.02 -39.93
C ASN A 5 -2.79 7.09 -40.76
N GLN A 6 -3.25 5.96 -41.31
CA GLN A 6 -4.52 5.85 -42.03
C GLN A 6 -5.71 6.07 -41.09
N SER A 7 -5.68 5.48 -39.89
CA SER A 7 -6.73 5.70 -38.88
C SER A 7 -6.76 7.14 -38.37
N LYS A 8 -5.59 7.78 -38.21
CA LYS A 8 -5.50 9.21 -37.84
C LYS A 8 -6.12 10.11 -38.93
N ALA A 9 -5.79 9.87 -40.20
CA ALA A 9 -6.36 10.62 -41.31
C ALA A 9 -7.89 10.45 -41.41
N ALA A 10 -8.39 9.22 -41.25
CA ALA A 10 -9.83 8.95 -41.22
C ALA A 10 -10.52 9.67 -40.05
N ALA A 11 -9.89 9.71 -38.86
CA ALA A 11 -10.44 10.42 -37.70
C ALA A 11 -10.58 11.93 -37.94
N VAL A 12 -9.61 12.56 -38.62
CA VAL A 12 -9.68 13.99 -38.98
C VAL A 12 -10.81 14.27 -39.98
N ILE A 13 -10.99 13.39 -40.97
CA ILE A 13 -12.08 13.54 -41.96
C ILE A 13 -13.45 13.41 -41.28
N LEU A 14 -13.61 12.38 -40.45
CA LEU A 14 -14.87 12.13 -39.75
C LEU A 14 -15.17 13.20 -38.68
N SER A 15 -14.16 13.79 -38.05
CA SER A 15 -14.39 14.88 -37.10
C SER A 15 -14.91 16.15 -37.78
N ALA A 16 -14.53 16.41 -39.03
CA ALA A 16 -15.08 17.52 -39.80
C ALA A 16 -16.57 17.32 -40.14
N ASP A 17 -16.98 16.11 -40.58
CA ASP A 17 -18.40 15.78 -40.79
C ASP A 17 -19.21 15.92 -39.49
N LEU A 18 -18.65 15.46 -38.38
CA LEU A 18 -19.28 15.59 -37.07
C LEU A 18 -19.45 17.07 -36.67
N ALA A 19 -18.43 17.91 -36.88
CA ALA A 19 -18.49 19.34 -36.59
C ALA A 19 -19.55 20.06 -37.43
N LEU A 20 -19.68 19.72 -38.72
CA LEU A 20 -20.72 20.26 -39.59
C LEU A 20 -22.13 19.88 -39.12
N LYS A 21 -22.34 18.62 -38.70
CA LYS A 21 -23.61 18.18 -38.10
C LYS A 21 -23.92 18.93 -36.81
N GLN A 22 -22.93 19.12 -35.95
CA GLN A 22 -23.08 19.91 -34.72
C GLN A 22 -23.45 21.37 -35.02
N ALA A 23 -22.84 21.98 -36.04
CA ALA A 23 -23.20 23.33 -36.47
C ALA A 23 -24.64 23.41 -37.01
N GLY A 24 -25.08 22.41 -37.79
CA GLY A 24 -26.47 22.29 -38.26
C GLY A 24 -27.47 22.23 -37.10
N LEU A 25 -27.21 21.37 -36.11
CA LEU A 25 -28.02 21.27 -34.89
C LEU A 25 -28.02 22.56 -34.06
N ALA A 26 -26.89 23.27 -34.01
CA ALA A 26 -26.81 24.56 -33.32
C ALA A 26 -27.71 25.63 -33.96
N HIS A 27 -27.87 25.62 -35.29
CA HIS A 27 -28.85 26.48 -35.98
C HIS A 27 -30.30 26.17 -35.59
N GLU A 28 -30.58 24.93 -35.18
CA GLU A 28 -31.87 24.50 -34.63
C GLU A 28 -32.00 24.74 -33.11
N GLY A 29 -30.99 25.39 -32.49
CA GLY A 29 -30.96 25.69 -31.06
C GLY A 29 -30.45 24.53 -30.19
N ILE A 30 -30.03 23.42 -30.79
CA ILE A 30 -29.48 22.26 -30.08
C ILE A 30 -27.97 22.43 -29.95
N ILE A 31 -27.52 22.87 -28.76
CA ILE A 31 -26.12 23.16 -28.46
C ILE A 31 -25.57 22.26 -27.35
N THR A 32 -24.24 22.07 -27.36
CA THR A 32 -23.53 21.26 -26.37
C THR A 32 -23.46 21.96 -25.02
N ASP A 33 -23.22 21.21 -23.94
CA ASP A 33 -23.12 21.79 -22.60
C ASP A 33 -21.91 22.73 -22.45
N ALA A 34 -20.81 22.47 -23.17
CA ALA A 34 -19.67 23.39 -23.23
C ALA A 34 -20.04 24.73 -23.90
N ALA A 35 -20.84 24.70 -24.97
CA ALA A 35 -21.34 25.91 -25.62
C ALA A 35 -22.34 26.66 -24.73
N LYS A 36 -23.20 25.95 -23.98
CA LYS A 36 -24.08 26.55 -22.98
C LYS A 36 -23.28 27.24 -21.88
N LEU A 37 -22.24 26.60 -21.35
CA LEU A 37 -21.35 27.17 -20.34
C LEU A 37 -20.72 28.47 -20.86
N LEU A 38 -20.13 28.45 -22.06
CA LEU A 38 -19.56 29.64 -22.70
C LEU A 38 -20.58 30.78 -22.85
N LEU A 39 -21.78 30.47 -23.34
CA LEU A 39 -22.85 31.46 -23.49
C LEU A 39 -23.33 32.01 -22.15
N SER A 40 -23.45 31.16 -21.12
CA SER A 40 -23.81 31.60 -19.76
C SER A 40 -22.72 32.49 -19.17
N THR A 41 -21.45 32.10 -19.25
CA THR A 41 -20.32 32.92 -18.76
C THR A 41 -20.27 34.27 -19.48
N ALA A 42 -20.45 34.26 -20.81
CA ALA A 42 -20.51 35.48 -21.62
C ALA A 42 -21.66 36.40 -21.20
N SER A 43 -22.85 35.82 -20.99
CA SER A 43 -24.04 36.56 -20.54
C SER A 43 -23.85 37.12 -19.12
N ASP A 44 -23.40 36.30 -18.18
CA ASP A 44 -23.21 36.66 -16.76
C ASP A 44 -22.20 37.79 -16.59
N HIS A 45 -21.13 37.78 -17.40
CA HIS A 45 -20.07 38.78 -17.37
C HIS A 45 -20.28 39.93 -18.37
N GLN A 46 -21.33 39.88 -19.20
CA GLN A 46 -21.62 40.85 -20.26
C GLN A 46 -20.46 41.06 -21.26
N ILE A 47 -19.85 39.95 -21.69
CA ILE A 47 -18.70 39.92 -22.61
C ILE A 47 -19.00 39.11 -23.87
N SER A 48 -18.10 39.15 -24.86
CA SER A 48 -18.24 38.30 -26.04
C SER A 48 -17.96 36.82 -25.72
N VAL A 49 -18.41 35.92 -26.58
CA VAL A 49 -18.17 34.47 -26.45
C VAL A 49 -16.67 34.17 -26.52
N GLU A 50 -15.90 34.90 -27.33
CA GLU A 50 -14.44 34.77 -27.40
C GLU A 50 -13.75 35.19 -26.10
N SER A 51 -14.21 36.29 -25.47
CA SER A 51 -13.70 36.72 -24.18
C SER A 51 -14.06 35.73 -23.06
N ALA A 52 -15.28 35.17 -23.09
CA ALA A 52 -15.69 34.12 -22.15
C ALA A 52 -14.86 32.84 -22.31
N TYR A 53 -14.51 32.48 -23.55
CA TYR A 53 -13.60 31.37 -23.83
C TYR A 53 -12.21 31.60 -23.22
N ALA A 54 -11.61 32.78 -23.46
CA ALA A 54 -10.31 33.13 -22.87
C ALA A 54 -10.34 33.07 -21.34
N MET A 55 -11.40 33.62 -20.72
CA MET A 55 -11.60 33.59 -19.27
C MET A 55 -11.69 32.16 -18.72
N LEU A 56 -12.47 31.28 -19.35
CA LEU A 56 -12.57 29.87 -18.93
C LEU A 56 -11.25 29.11 -19.12
N CYS A 57 -10.49 29.40 -20.20
CA CYS A 57 -9.17 28.82 -20.39
C CYS A 57 -8.22 29.21 -19.25
N GLU A 58 -8.14 30.49 -18.90
CA GLU A 58 -7.32 30.96 -17.77
C GLU A 58 -7.78 30.34 -16.44
N GLU A 59 -9.09 30.20 -16.23
CA GLU A 59 -9.63 29.54 -15.05
C GLU A 59 -9.21 28.07 -14.97
N TYR A 60 -9.33 27.32 -16.07
CA TYR A 60 -8.88 25.93 -16.14
C TYR A 60 -7.37 25.80 -15.91
N GLU A 61 -6.55 26.67 -16.49
CA GLU A 61 -5.11 26.70 -16.24
C GLU A 61 -4.79 26.95 -14.76
N ARG A 62 -5.51 27.88 -14.12
CA ARG A 62 -5.39 28.15 -12.69
C ARG A 62 -5.80 26.93 -11.85
N LEU A 63 -6.90 26.26 -12.18
CA LEU A 63 -7.36 25.05 -11.51
C LEU A 63 -6.36 23.90 -11.67
N GLU A 64 -5.78 23.74 -12.87
CA GLU A 64 -4.71 22.76 -13.10
C GLU A 64 -3.47 23.05 -12.26
N ALA A 65 -3.05 24.31 -12.18
CA ALA A 65 -1.91 24.73 -11.36
C ALA A 65 -2.18 24.48 -9.86
N GLN A 66 -3.39 24.81 -9.38
CA GLN A 66 -3.81 24.52 -8.02
C GLN A 66 -3.81 23.00 -7.75
N GLN A 67 -4.29 22.18 -8.69
CA GLN A 67 -4.29 20.73 -8.54
C GLN A 67 -2.86 20.15 -8.54
N LYS A 68 -1.95 20.70 -9.34
CA LYS A 68 -0.52 20.33 -9.28
C LYS A 68 0.06 20.67 -7.91
N GLN A 69 -0.23 21.85 -7.38
CA GLN A 69 0.25 22.26 -6.05
C GLN A 69 -0.33 21.37 -4.93
N ARG A 70 -1.62 21.02 -4.99
CA ARG A 70 -2.25 20.08 -4.04
C ARG A 70 -1.58 18.71 -4.06
N LYS A 71 -1.24 18.18 -5.24
CA LYS A 71 -0.50 16.93 -5.36
C LYS A 71 0.86 16.98 -4.69
N ILE A 72 1.60 18.07 -4.86
CA ILE A 72 2.91 18.27 -4.21
C ILE A 72 2.71 18.29 -2.69
N LYS A 73 1.82 19.15 -2.17
CA LYS A 73 1.54 19.24 -0.73
C LYS A 73 1.09 17.93 -0.12
N ALA A 74 0.33 17.12 -0.85
CA ALA A 74 -0.12 15.82 -0.37
C ALA A 74 1.02 14.82 -0.23
N VAL A 75 1.98 14.84 -1.15
CA VAL A 75 3.21 14.04 -1.04
C VAL A 75 4.05 14.54 0.14
N GLU A 76 4.23 15.85 0.27
CA GLU A 76 4.96 16.44 1.41
C GLU A 76 4.31 16.09 2.76
N ALA A 77 2.98 16.08 2.84
CA ALA A 77 2.25 15.70 4.05
C ALA A 77 2.42 14.21 4.39
N TYR A 78 2.41 13.34 3.38
CA TYR A 78 2.74 11.92 3.54
C TYR A 78 4.16 11.76 4.09
N ASP A 79 5.14 12.36 3.42
CA ASP A 79 6.56 12.26 3.78
C ASP A 79 6.82 12.82 5.17
N SER A 80 6.15 13.93 5.53
CA SER A 80 6.23 14.52 6.86
C SER A 80 5.68 13.59 7.94
N HIS A 81 4.56 12.91 7.68
CA HIS A 81 4.01 11.93 8.62
C HIS A 81 4.94 10.72 8.79
N ILE A 82 5.51 10.19 7.70
CA ILE A 82 6.51 9.12 7.79
C ILE A 82 7.75 9.57 8.56
N ALA A 83 8.23 10.80 8.33
CA ALA A 83 9.38 11.35 9.05
C ALA A 83 9.14 11.47 10.56
N GLN A 84 7.92 11.84 10.98
CA GLN A 84 7.53 11.90 12.39
C GLN A 84 7.59 10.53 13.07
N HIS A 85 7.32 9.46 12.32
CA HIS A 85 7.35 8.07 12.82
C HIS A 85 8.65 7.33 12.46
N GLN A 86 9.67 8.01 11.94
CA GLN A 86 10.87 7.34 11.41
C GLN A 86 11.62 6.53 12.47
N GLU A 87 11.73 7.06 13.70
CA GLU A 87 12.39 6.37 14.81
C GLU A 87 11.59 5.13 15.24
N GLU A 88 10.27 5.26 15.38
CA GLU A 88 9.35 4.16 15.69
C GLU A 88 9.44 3.06 14.62
N LEU A 89 9.41 3.43 13.34
CA LEU A 89 9.55 2.49 12.22
C LEU A 89 10.89 1.74 12.24
N ASN A 90 11.98 2.44 12.57
CA ASN A 90 13.30 1.82 12.69
C ASN A 90 13.32 0.83 13.87
N GLN A 91 12.77 1.21 15.01
CA GLN A 91 12.72 0.35 16.19
C GLN A 91 11.86 -0.89 15.93
N ILE A 92 10.67 -0.73 15.33
CA ILE A 92 9.79 -1.85 14.97
C ILE A 92 10.52 -2.85 14.07
N ARG A 93 11.28 -2.37 13.07
CA ARG A 93 12.04 -3.24 12.16
C ARG A 93 13.11 -4.03 12.90
N LEU A 94 13.89 -3.36 13.76
CA LEU A 94 14.91 -4.03 14.58
C LEU A 94 14.29 -5.07 15.52
N ASP A 95 13.16 -4.75 16.14
CA ASP A 95 12.46 -5.66 17.05
C ASP A 95 11.93 -6.89 16.29
N ILE A 96 11.34 -6.70 15.10
CA ILE A 96 10.90 -7.81 14.24
C ILE A 96 12.08 -8.71 13.85
N GLU A 97 13.21 -8.13 13.44
CA GLU A 97 14.41 -8.90 13.09
C GLU A 97 14.95 -9.69 14.28
N SER A 98 15.01 -9.06 15.46
CA SER A 98 15.45 -9.72 16.70
C SER A 98 14.51 -10.86 17.09
N ILE A 99 13.20 -10.63 17.05
CA ILE A 99 12.19 -11.63 17.38
C ILE A 99 12.29 -12.84 16.45
N LYS A 100 12.47 -12.61 15.15
CA LYS A 100 12.66 -13.68 14.15
C LYS A 100 13.93 -14.48 14.43
N ALA A 101 15.04 -13.81 14.70
CA ALA A 101 16.30 -14.46 15.01
C ALA A 101 16.18 -15.34 16.27
N ASP A 102 15.56 -14.82 17.32
CA ASP A 102 15.32 -15.55 18.57
C ASP A 102 14.40 -16.76 18.36
N ALA A 103 13.27 -16.59 17.67
CA ALA A 103 12.33 -17.66 17.39
C ALA A 103 13.00 -18.78 16.57
N ALA A 104 13.80 -18.42 15.56
CA ALA A 104 14.58 -19.39 14.79
C ALA A 104 15.65 -20.11 15.64
N ALA A 105 16.31 -19.39 16.56
CA ALA A 105 17.27 -19.98 17.48
C ALA A 105 16.61 -20.98 18.43
N LEU A 106 15.43 -20.65 18.99
CA LEU A 106 14.64 -21.54 19.84
C LEU A 106 14.18 -22.79 19.08
N GLN A 107 13.66 -22.63 17.86
CA GLN A 107 13.26 -23.75 17.00
C GLN A 107 14.43 -24.69 16.72
N LYS A 108 15.59 -24.13 16.36
CA LYS A 108 16.80 -24.91 16.09
C LYS A 108 17.33 -25.60 17.36
N GLY A 109 17.26 -24.92 18.51
CA GLY A 109 17.61 -25.49 19.81
C GLY A 109 16.72 -26.67 20.18
N LEU A 110 15.41 -26.51 20.04
CA LEU A 110 14.43 -27.56 20.31
C LEU A 110 14.64 -28.78 19.40
N GLN A 111 14.84 -28.55 18.10
CA GLN A 111 15.09 -29.63 17.14
C GLN A 111 16.35 -30.43 17.51
N ARG A 112 17.44 -29.74 17.86
CA ARG A 112 18.69 -30.40 18.30
C ARG A 112 18.49 -31.20 19.58
N LYS A 113 17.77 -30.66 20.57
CA LYS A 113 17.48 -31.38 21.82
C LYS A 113 16.66 -32.65 21.56
N LYS A 114 15.64 -32.57 20.69
CA LYS A 114 14.86 -33.75 20.25
C LYS A 114 15.72 -34.82 19.57
N GLU A 115 16.63 -34.41 18.69
CA GLU A 115 17.55 -35.33 18.02
C GLU A 115 18.49 -36.04 18.99
N ILE A 116 19.08 -35.30 19.94
CA ILE A 116 19.96 -35.86 20.97
C ILE A 116 19.18 -36.84 21.86
N TYR A 117 17.98 -36.43 22.33
CA TYR A 117 17.11 -37.27 23.14
C TYR A 117 16.77 -38.58 22.42
N GLY A 118 16.33 -38.51 21.16
CA GLY A 118 16.00 -39.68 20.36
C GLY A 118 17.21 -40.57 20.02
N GLN A 119 18.41 -40.00 19.88
CA GLN A 119 19.64 -40.79 19.71
C GLN A 119 20.02 -41.53 20.99
N GLN A 120 19.93 -40.89 22.15
CA GLN A 120 20.18 -41.51 23.45
C GLN A 120 19.19 -42.63 23.73
N GLU A 121 17.90 -42.40 23.52
CA GLU A 121 16.85 -43.42 23.68
C GLU A 121 17.13 -44.65 22.79
N LYS A 122 17.43 -44.44 21.50
CA LYS A 122 17.76 -45.52 20.57
C LYS A 122 18.99 -46.32 21.02
N ARG A 123 20.03 -45.64 21.52
CA ARG A 123 21.24 -46.30 22.01
C ARG A 123 20.96 -47.15 23.23
N LEU A 124 20.23 -46.62 24.22
CA LEU A 124 19.89 -47.36 25.44
C LEU A 124 18.99 -48.57 25.14
N ARG A 125 18.06 -48.45 24.18
CA ARG A 125 17.28 -49.60 23.68
C ARG A 125 18.17 -50.66 23.04
N ALA A 126 19.15 -50.26 22.23
CA ALA A 126 20.11 -51.20 21.62
C ALA A 126 21.00 -51.91 22.65
N GLU A 127 21.26 -51.26 23.79
CA GLU A 127 21.99 -51.82 24.92
C GLU A 127 21.10 -52.71 25.84
N ASN A 128 19.84 -53.00 25.45
CA ASN A 128 18.86 -53.82 26.17
C ASN A 128 18.47 -53.29 27.57
N PHE A 129 18.53 -51.97 27.80
CA PHE A 129 17.95 -51.38 28.99
C PHE A 129 16.43 -51.50 28.98
N THR A 130 15.83 -51.66 30.16
CA THR A 130 14.37 -51.62 30.33
C THR A 130 13.84 -50.19 30.19
N GLU A 131 12.59 -50.01 29.75
CA GLU A 131 11.97 -48.68 29.61
C GLU A 131 12.06 -47.82 30.89
N GLN A 132 11.94 -48.43 32.08
CA GLN A 132 12.14 -47.70 33.35
C GLN A 132 13.57 -47.20 33.55
N GLN A 133 14.59 -47.98 33.15
CA GLN A 133 15.99 -47.56 33.23
C GLN A 133 16.31 -46.50 32.18
N ILE A 134 15.75 -46.62 30.97
CA ILE A 134 15.89 -45.63 29.90
C ILE A 134 15.33 -44.29 30.37
N GLN A 135 14.11 -44.28 30.91
CA GLN A 135 13.47 -43.07 31.41
C GLN A 135 14.29 -42.42 32.52
N ALA A 136 14.79 -43.22 33.49
CA ALA A 136 15.63 -42.71 34.56
C ALA A 136 16.92 -42.04 34.06
N VAL A 137 17.57 -42.60 33.02
CA VAL A 137 18.77 -42.02 32.42
C VAL A 137 18.46 -40.73 31.65
N LEU A 138 17.34 -40.69 30.93
CA LEU A 138 16.90 -39.51 30.19
C LEU A 138 16.48 -38.37 31.14
N ASP A 139 15.83 -38.70 32.26
CA ASP A 139 15.44 -37.74 33.31
C ASP A 139 16.63 -37.16 34.09
N MET A 140 17.78 -37.85 34.11
CA MET A 140 19.04 -37.33 34.65
C MET A 140 19.72 -36.33 33.71
N GLY A 141 19.32 -36.31 32.43
CA GLY A 141 19.80 -35.35 31.43
C GLY A 141 19.12 -33.98 31.55
N GLU A 142 19.45 -33.07 30.63
CA GLU A 142 18.71 -31.81 30.52
C GLU A 142 17.29 -32.09 30.04
N ALA A 143 16.28 -31.71 30.84
CA ALA A 143 14.88 -31.96 30.53
C ALA A 143 14.48 -31.32 29.18
N LEU A 144 13.82 -32.10 28.33
CA LEU A 144 13.22 -31.61 27.09
C LEU A 144 11.92 -30.86 27.42
N ASP A 145 12.03 -29.58 27.78
CA ASP A 145 10.86 -28.73 28.03
C ASP A 145 10.28 -28.18 26.71
N GLU A 146 9.75 -29.10 25.92
CA GLU A 146 9.21 -28.82 24.59
C GLU A 146 8.02 -27.85 24.65
N GLN A 147 7.11 -28.06 25.60
CA GLN A 147 5.91 -27.22 25.72
C GLN A 147 6.25 -25.77 26.02
N LYS A 148 7.18 -25.54 26.96
CA LYS A 148 7.63 -24.18 27.27
C LYS A 148 8.31 -23.52 26.08
N THR A 149 9.19 -24.25 25.39
CA THR A 149 9.91 -23.69 24.22
C THR A 149 8.95 -23.35 23.07
N LEU A 150 7.94 -24.19 22.83
CA LEU A 150 6.90 -23.92 21.81
C LEU A 150 6.03 -22.72 22.19
N GLU A 151 5.69 -22.58 23.47
CA GLU A 151 4.93 -21.42 23.96
C GLU A 151 5.73 -20.12 23.83
N GLU A 152 7.03 -20.13 24.14
CA GLU A 152 7.92 -18.97 23.94
C GLU A 152 8.02 -18.58 22.45
N ILE A 153 8.12 -19.55 21.54
CA ILE A 153 8.11 -19.30 20.08
C ILE A 153 6.77 -18.68 19.65
N LYS A 154 5.66 -19.21 20.17
CA LYS A 154 4.32 -18.70 19.86
C LYS A 154 4.16 -17.24 20.30
N GLN A 155 4.56 -16.92 21.53
CA GLN A 155 4.52 -15.54 22.05
C GLN A 155 5.37 -14.59 21.21
N LYS A 156 6.56 -15.01 20.78
CA LYS A 156 7.42 -14.25 19.87
C LYS A 156 6.73 -13.99 18.52
N ASN A 157 6.12 -15.01 17.92
CA ASN A 157 5.38 -14.84 16.66
C ASN A 157 4.17 -13.91 16.81
N GLU A 158 3.45 -13.98 17.94
CA GLU A 158 2.34 -13.07 18.24
C GLU A 158 2.83 -11.62 18.37
N ALA A 159 3.96 -11.40 19.05
CA ALA A 159 4.59 -10.07 19.14
C ALA A 159 4.99 -9.54 17.76
N GLU A 160 5.57 -10.37 16.89
CA GLU A 160 5.88 -10.01 15.50
C GLU A 160 4.63 -9.53 14.73
N ILE A 161 3.51 -10.26 14.86
CA ILE A 161 2.25 -9.90 14.20
C ILE A 161 1.76 -8.52 14.67
N GLN A 162 1.86 -8.21 15.97
CA GLN A 162 1.43 -6.91 16.49
C GLN A 162 2.33 -5.77 15.99
N LEU A 163 3.63 -6.00 15.93
CA LEU A 163 4.59 -5.03 15.38
C LEU A 163 4.34 -4.77 13.89
N ASN A 164 4.08 -5.80 13.09
CA ASN A 164 3.70 -5.64 11.68
C ASN A 164 2.40 -4.84 11.53
N LYS A 165 1.37 -5.12 12.35
CA LYS A 165 0.13 -4.34 12.33
C LYS A 165 0.36 -2.86 12.65
N ARG A 166 1.25 -2.55 13.59
CA ARG A 166 1.59 -1.17 13.93
C ARG A 166 2.32 -0.49 12.77
N LEU A 167 3.25 -1.19 12.13
CA LEU A 167 3.94 -0.70 10.94
C LEU A 167 2.95 -0.38 9.82
N ASP A 168 2.02 -1.30 9.53
CA ASP A 168 0.99 -1.10 8.51
C ASP A 168 0.07 0.07 8.85
N ALA A 169 -0.32 0.22 10.12
CA ALA A 169 -1.16 1.33 10.58
C ALA A 169 -0.50 2.70 10.31
N ILE A 170 0.80 2.85 10.58
CA ILE A 170 1.53 4.11 10.30
C ILE A 170 1.47 4.46 8.80
N TYR A 171 1.64 3.48 7.91
CA TYR A 171 1.58 3.72 6.47
C TYR A 171 0.17 4.04 5.98
N GLU A 172 -0.86 3.38 6.52
CA GLU A 172 -2.26 3.68 6.20
C GLU A 172 -2.70 5.05 6.75
N GLU A 173 -2.23 5.44 7.94
CA GLU A 173 -2.41 6.79 8.49
C GLU A 173 -1.76 7.84 7.58
N ALA A 174 -0.50 7.62 7.15
CA ALA A 174 0.19 8.49 6.20
C ALA A 174 -0.60 8.64 4.89
N ARG A 175 -1.13 7.54 4.38
CA ARG A 175 -1.97 7.52 3.17
C ARG A 175 -3.26 8.31 3.37
N THR A 176 -3.91 8.16 4.53
CA THR A 176 -5.13 8.91 4.87
C THR A 176 -4.84 10.42 4.93
N VAL A 177 -3.71 10.82 5.49
CA VAL A 177 -3.25 12.23 5.50
C VAL A 177 -3.07 12.75 4.08
N LYS A 178 -2.40 11.98 3.20
CA LYS A 178 -2.22 12.33 1.79
C LYS A 178 -3.56 12.52 1.07
N GLU A 179 -4.48 11.57 1.23
CA GLU A 179 -5.80 11.61 0.61
C GLU A 179 -6.61 12.81 1.13
N THR A 180 -6.52 13.11 2.42
CA THR A 180 -7.15 14.29 3.01
C THR A 180 -6.64 15.57 2.34
N VAL A 181 -5.33 15.72 2.13
CA VAL A 181 -4.77 16.91 1.45
C VAL A 181 -5.14 16.97 -0.04
N LEU A 182 -5.32 15.82 -0.69
CA LEU A 182 -5.70 15.76 -2.11
C LEU A 182 -7.17 16.13 -2.36
N TYR A 183 -8.06 15.71 -1.47
CA TYR A 183 -9.50 15.71 -1.72
C TYR A 183 -10.31 16.62 -0.80
N THR A 184 -9.74 17.12 0.29
CA THR A 184 -10.41 18.12 1.13
C THR A 184 -10.18 19.51 0.53
N GLN A 185 -11.27 20.21 0.25
CA GLN A 185 -11.29 21.52 -0.41
C GLN A 185 -10.76 22.64 0.49
#